data_AF-A0A2H3GVV8-F1
#
_entry.id   AF-A0A2H3GVV8-F1
#
_cell.length_a   1.000
_cell.length_b   1.000
_cell.length_c   1.000
_cell.angle_alpha   90.00
_cell.angle_beta   90.00
_cell.angle_gamma   90.00
#
_symmetry.space_group_name_H-M   'P 1'
#
loop_
_entity.id
_entity.type
_entity.pdbx_description
1 polymer ?
#
loop_
_entity_poly.entity_id
_entity_poly.type
_entity_poly.pdbx_seq_one_letter_code
_entity_poly.pdbx_strand_id
1 'polypeptide(L)'
;MAQNGTKRRKIAHDSADHETQDQNDSRSAQKSFFKNASNWNLEQDYETRPRKGKKQKESNRLPIKTADGRIEQAEEPQQILAAQEELAKIAMQMNENPEEHVGAFKALAKIGQSKIIAIQMLALMTQMSVYKDVIPGYRIRPQTDNGPKEKLSKEVRTLRQYEQALVSGYQNYIKELARCSKLEVRTAKDGQSLAAIAITCACTLVTSVPHFNFRIDLLKILVTKLSRRKINQDGVKYDEGSRVPGR
;
A
#
# COMPACT_ATOMS: atom_id res chain seq x y z
N MET A 1 49.06 38.70 23.81
CA MET A 1 49.16 38.98 22.35
C MET A 1 47.89 38.46 21.70
N ALA A 2 47.24 39.32 20.92
CA ALA A 2 45.94 39.10 20.29
C ALA A 2 46.02 38.21 19.04
N GLN A 3 44.93 37.52 18.66
CA GLN A 3 44.07 37.88 17.52
C GLN A 3 43.12 36.75 17.10
N ASN A 4 41.93 37.18 16.68
CA ASN A 4 40.71 36.46 16.28
C ASN A 4 40.85 35.59 15.02
N GLY A 5 39.89 34.66 14.84
CA GLY A 5 39.68 33.99 13.55
C GLY A 5 38.43 33.11 13.45
N THR A 6 37.24 33.64 13.77
CA THR A 6 35.95 32.93 13.57
C THR A 6 35.65 32.80 12.08
N LYS A 7 35.77 31.60 11.49
CA LYS A 7 35.39 31.33 10.09
C LYS A 7 33.86 31.28 9.94
N ARG A 8 33.24 32.45 9.73
CA ARG A 8 31.87 32.57 9.19
C ARG A 8 31.85 32.00 7.76
N ARG A 9 31.15 30.89 7.54
CA ARG A 9 30.80 30.45 6.18
C ARG A 9 29.62 31.29 5.68
N LYS A 10 29.82 31.90 4.52
CA LYS A 10 28.86 32.72 3.78
C LYS A 10 27.70 31.84 3.32
N ILE A 11 26.48 32.20 3.67
CA ILE A 11 25.25 31.66 3.05
C ILE A 11 25.14 32.36 1.70
N ALA A 12 25.32 31.61 0.62
CA ALA A 12 24.89 32.00 -0.71
C ALA A 12 23.45 31.51 -0.87
N HIS A 13 22.56 32.45 -1.19
CA HIS A 13 21.23 32.17 -1.70
C HIS A 13 21.40 32.00 -3.21
N ASP A 14 21.20 30.80 -3.73
CA ASP A 14 21.03 30.61 -5.18
C ASP A 14 19.66 29.98 -5.41
N SER A 15 18.90 30.71 -6.19
CA SER A 15 17.54 30.38 -6.58
C SER A 15 17.58 29.68 -7.94
N ALA A 16 16.61 28.78 -8.14
CA ALA A 16 16.19 28.15 -9.39
C ALA A 16 16.77 26.75 -9.70
N ASP A 17 15.84 25.90 -10.10
CA ASP A 17 15.97 24.58 -10.74
C ASP A 17 16.03 23.35 -9.82
N HIS A 18 14.88 23.04 -9.21
CA HIS A 18 14.65 21.79 -8.47
C HIS A 18 13.41 21.05 -8.98
N GLU A 19 13.34 20.72 -10.27
CA GLU A 19 12.25 19.88 -10.83
C GLU A 19 12.70 18.57 -11.49
N THR A 20 14.01 18.32 -11.65
CA THR A 20 14.52 17.16 -12.41
C THR A 20 15.12 16.03 -11.57
N GLN A 21 15.36 16.22 -10.27
CA GLN A 21 15.96 15.19 -9.41
C GLN A 21 14.95 14.20 -8.80
N ASP A 22 13.75 14.65 -8.42
CA ASP A 22 12.75 13.83 -7.70
C ASP A 22 12.11 12.70 -8.55
N GLN A 23 12.03 12.90 -9.86
CA GLN A 23 11.48 11.90 -10.78
C GLN A 23 12.44 10.72 -11.02
N ASN A 24 13.75 10.94 -10.83
CA ASN A 24 14.77 9.92 -11.05
C ASN A 24 14.92 9.00 -9.82
N ASP A 25 14.79 9.57 -8.62
CA ASP A 25 14.82 8.82 -7.35
C ASP A 25 13.59 7.92 -7.16
N SER A 26 12.39 8.38 -7.53
CA SER A 26 11.17 7.57 -7.48
C SER A 26 11.22 6.37 -8.44
N ARG A 27 11.74 6.56 -9.66
CA ARG A 27 11.99 5.46 -10.62
C ARG A 27 13.11 4.53 -10.15
N SER A 28 14.15 5.05 -9.51
CA SER A 28 15.25 4.28 -8.93
C SER A 28 14.79 3.44 -7.73
N ALA A 29 13.95 4.01 -6.86
CA ALA A 29 13.33 3.32 -5.73
C ALA A 29 12.36 2.21 -6.21
N GLN A 30 11.57 2.47 -7.26
CA GLN A 30 10.72 1.45 -7.87
C GLN A 30 11.56 0.36 -8.57
N LYS A 31 12.59 0.70 -9.34
CA LYS A 31 13.48 -0.28 -9.99
C LYS A 31 14.28 -1.12 -8.99
N SER A 32 14.81 -0.51 -7.93
CA SER A 32 15.51 -1.22 -6.87
C SER A 32 14.57 -2.13 -6.08
N PHE A 33 13.31 -1.72 -5.88
CA PHE A 33 12.30 -2.58 -5.27
C PHE A 33 11.89 -3.75 -6.17
N PHE A 34 11.60 -3.53 -7.47
CA PHE A 34 11.30 -4.64 -8.38
C PHE A 34 12.48 -5.61 -8.53
N LYS A 35 13.72 -5.11 -8.54
CA LYS A 35 14.94 -5.92 -8.53
C LYS A 35 15.12 -6.72 -7.23
N ASN A 36 14.77 -6.13 -6.09
CA ASN A 36 14.81 -6.81 -4.79
C ASN A 36 13.64 -7.79 -4.60
N ALA A 37 12.46 -7.49 -5.15
CA ALA A 37 11.29 -8.35 -5.18
C ALA A 37 11.47 -9.53 -6.13
N SER A 38 12.20 -9.38 -7.24
CA SER A 38 12.62 -10.50 -8.09
C SER A 38 13.73 -11.35 -7.46
N ASN A 39 14.40 -10.86 -6.41
CA ASN A 39 15.39 -11.63 -5.64
C ASN A 39 14.75 -12.38 -4.45
N TRP A 40 13.42 -12.37 -4.33
CA TRP A 40 12.68 -13.31 -3.49
C TRP A 40 12.72 -14.70 -4.13
N ASN A 41 13.83 -15.41 -3.91
CA ASN A 41 13.90 -16.83 -4.22
C ASN A 41 13.32 -17.61 -3.03
N LEU A 42 12.00 -17.80 -3.07
CA LEU A 42 11.21 -18.51 -2.07
C LEU A 42 11.75 -19.92 -1.76
N GLU A 43 12.48 -20.51 -2.70
CA GLU A 43 13.08 -21.84 -2.61
C GLU A 43 14.38 -21.83 -1.76
N GLN A 44 15.21 -20.78 -1.88
CA GLN A 44 16.44 -20.62 -1.08
C GLN A 44 16.17 -20.35 0.41
N ASP A 45 15.15 -19.55 0.72
CA ASP A 45 14.74 -19.28 2.12
C ASP A 45 14.09 -20.52 2.77
N TYR A 46 13.59 -21.45 1.96
CA TYR A 46 13.03 -22.72 2.42
C TYR A 46 14.13 -23.76 2.69
N GLU A 47 15.15 -23.82 1.85
CA GLU A 47 16.33 -24.68 2.03
C GLU A 47 17.16 -24.30 3.27
N THR A 48 17.20 -23.01 3.61
CA THR A 48 18.02 -22.49 4.71
C THR A 48 17.31 -22.46 6.07
N ARG A 49 16.04 -22.88 6.16
CA ARG A 49 15.29 -22.91 7.43
C ARG A 49 15.83 -23.99 8.38
N PRO A 50 16.34 -23.63 9.57
CA PRO A 50 16.76 -24.63 10.55
C PRO A 50 15.52 -25.39 11.07
N ARG A 51 15.43 -26.68 10.75
CA ARG A 51 14.36 -27.58 11.20
C ARG A 51 14.51 -27.84 12.71
N LYS A 52 13.98 -26.95 13.55
CA LYS A 52 13.81 -27.20 14.99
C LYS A 52 12.35 -27.05 15.38
N GLY A 53 11.70 -28.20 15.55
CA GLY A 53 10.28 -28.30 15.88
C GLY A 53 9.95 -27.70 17.25
N LYS A 54 8.85 -26.96 17.32
CA LYS A 54 8.05 -26.78 18.53
C LYS A 54 6.57 -26.88 18.17
N LYS A 55 5.93 -27.93 18.69
CA LYS A 55 4.47 -28.12 18.74
C LYS A 55 3.82 -26.96 19.52
N GLN A 56 2.76 -26.37 18.98
CA GLN A 56 1.48 -26.29 19.70
C GLN A 56 0.27 -26.09 18.76
N LYS A 57 -0.70 -26.99 18.97
CA LYS A 57 -2.10 -27.04 18.54
C LYS A 57 -2.85 -25.90 19.30
N GLU A 58 -3.93 -25.27 18.85
CA GLU A 58 -5.17 -25.82 18.30
C GLU A 58 -5.90 -24.84 17.37
N SER A 59 -6.57 -25.38 16.35
CA SER A 59 -7.50 -24.68 15.46
C SER A 59 -8.91 -25.22 15.70
N ASN A 60 -9.82 -24.32 16.10
CA ASN A 60 -11.22 -24.62 16.40
C ASN A 60 -12.14 -24.38 15.18
N ARG A 61 -11.81 -24.87 13.98
CA ARG A 61 -12.76 -24.85 12.85
C ARG A 61 -12.65 -26.04 11.89
N LEU A 62 -13.82 -26.44 11.41
CA LEU A 62 -14.08 -27.75 10.79
C LEU A 62 -13.58 -27.88 9.34
N PRO A 63 -13.29 -29.12 8.90
CA PRO A 63 -12.50 -29.41 7.69
C PRO A 63 -13.39 -29.80 6.47
N ILE A 64 -13.10 -29.30 5.24
CA ILE A 64 -13.73 -29.68 3.95
C ILE A 64 -13.10 -30.92 3.27
N LYS A 65 -13.83 -32.04 3.20
CA LYS A 65 -13.39 -33.37 2.73
C LYS A 65 -13.13 -33.49 1.22
N THR A 66 -12.00 -34.12 0.86
CA THR A 66 -11.72 -34.72 -0.48
C THR A 66 -12.21 -36.18 -0.51
N ALA A 67 -12.23 -36.86 -1.67
CA ALA A 67 -12.81 -38.20 -1.86
C ALA A 67 -12.21 -39.34 -0.99
N ASP A 68 -11.07 -39.10 -0.32
CA ASP A 68 -10.45 -39.97 0.70
C ASP A 68 -10.37 -39.30 2.10
N GLY A 69 -11.22 -38.30 2.34
CA GLY A 69 -11.37 -37.62 3.63
C GLY A 69 -10.22 -36.69 4.07
N ARG A 70 -9.12 -36.59 3.32
CA ARG A 70 -7.95 -35.77 3.68
C ARG A 70 -7.91 -34.44 2.95
N ILE A 71 -7.67 -33.37 3.70
CA ILE A 71 -7.68 -31.98 3.23
C ILE A 71 -6.24 -31.52 3.23
N GLU A 72 -5.72 -31.25 2.06
CA GLU A 72 -4.41 -30.65 1.93
C GLU A 72 -4.62 -29.16 1.71
N GLN A 73 -4.38 -28.37 2.77
CA GLN A 73 -4.18 -26.94 2.59
C GLN A 73 -2.92 -26.80 1.73
N ALA A 74 -3.05 -26.26 0.51
CA ALA A 74 -1.89 -25.95 -0.32
C ALA A 74 -0.86 -25.19 0.52
N GLU A 75 0.42 -25.51 0.36
CA GLU A 75 1.48 -24.87 1.15
C GLU A 75 1.44 -23.34 0.95
N GLU A 76 1.77 -22.57 1.99
CA GLU A 76 1.76 -21.10 1.92
C GLU A 76 2.53 -20.53 0.71
N PRO A 77 3.70 -21.08 0.31
CA PRO A 77 4.42 -20.69 -0.91
C PRO A 77 3.58 -20.82 -2.19
N GLN A 78 2.93 -21.96 -2.40
CA GLN A 78 2.07 -22.20 -3.54
C GLN A 78 0.90 -21.21 -3.59
N GLN A 79 0.32 -20.88 -2.43
CA GLN A 79 -0.76 -19.89 -2.36
C GLN A 79 -0.30 -18.49 -2.75
N ILE A 80 0.92 -18.10 -2.37
CA ILE A 80 1.50 -16.81 -2.74
C ILE A 80 1.74 -16.73 -4.25
N LEU A 81 2.32 -17.78 -4.84
CA LEU A 81 2.55 -17.85 -6.29
C LEU A 81 1.24 -17.79 -7.08
N ALA A 82 0.25 -18.61 -6.70
CA ALA A 82 -1.06 -18.59 -7.35
C ALA A 82 -1.74 -17.21 -7.23
N ALA A 83 -1.63 -16.55 -6.07
CA ALA A 83 -2.16 -15.21 -5.91
C ALA A 83 -1.41 -14.17 -6.77
N GLN A 84 -0.09 -14.30 -6.91
CA GLN A 84 0.71 -13.42 -7.77
C GLN A 84 0.32 -13.56 -9.25
N GLU A 85 0.13 -14.78 -9.74
CA GLU A 85 -0.32 -15.06 -11.10
C GLU A 85 -1.71 -14.48 -11.36
N GLU A 86 -2.66 -14.71 -10.45
CA GLU A 86 -4.02 -14.16 -10.58
C GLU A 86 -4.03 -12.63 -10.52
N LEU A 87 -3.23 -12.02 -9.64
CA LEU A 87 -3.08 -10.55 -9.59
C LEU A 87 -2.51 -10.00 -10.89
N ALA A 88 -1.49 -10.66 -11.47
CA ALA A 88 -0.88 -10.24 -12.73
C ALA A 88 -1.86 -10.35 -13.90
N LYS A 89 -2.60 -11.46 -13.98
CA LYS A 89 -3.63 -11.69 -14.99
C LYS A 89 -4.72 -10.61 -14.95
N ILE A 90 -5.24 -10.31 -13.77
CA ILE A 90 -6.27 -9.27 -13.61
C ILE A 90 -5.70 -7.88 -13.98
N ALA A 91 -4.46 -7.58 -13.55
CA ALA A 91 -3.82 -6.30 -13.87
C ALA A 91 -3.62 -6.10 -15.38
N MET A 92 -3.22 -7.15 -16.11
CA MET A 92 -3.08 -7.10 -17.57
C MET A 92 -4.42 -6.83 -18.25
N GLN A 93 -5.47 -7.57 -17.88
CA GLN A 93 -6.82 -7.38 -18.43
C GLN A 93 -7.33 -5.95 -18.25
N MET A 94 -7.08 -5.37 -17.07
CA MET A 94 -7.49 -3.99 -16.78
C MET A 94 -6.71 -2.94 -17.57
N ASN A 95 -5.47 -3.23 -17.95
CA ASN A 95 -4.65 -2.30 -18.73
C ASN A 95 -4.97 -2.37 -20.24
N GLU A 96 -5.42 -3.53 -20.73
CA GLU A 96 -5.85 -3.69 -22.12
C GLU A 96 -7.25 -3.10 -22.35
N ASN A 97 -8.26 -3.63 -21.64
CA ASN A 97 -9.67 -3.27 -21.85
C ASN A 97 -10.39 -2.97 -20.51
N PRO A 98 -10.11 -1.83 -19.87
CA PRO A 98 -10.66 -1.53 -18.54
C PRO A 98 -12.20 -1.50 -18.51
N GLU A 99 -12.84 -1.04 -19.60
CA GLU A 99 -14.29 -0.87 -19.68
C GLU A 99 -15.07 -2.19 -19.70
N GLU A 100 -14.47 -3.29 -20.15
CA GLU A 100 -15.09 -4.62 -20.19
C GLU A 100 -14.92 -5.37 -18.86
N HIS A 101 -14.02 -4.90 -18.01
CA HIS A 101 -13.60 -5.58 -16.78
C HIS A 101 -13.99 -4.81 -15.50
N VAL A 102 -15.21 -4.28 -15.47
CA VAL A 102 -15.79 -3.53 -14.34
C VAL A 102 -15.67 -4.26 -12.98
N GLY A 103 -15.75 -5.60 -12.98
CA GLY A 103 -15.62 -6.44 -11.79
C GLY A 103 -14.18 -6.63 -11.27
N ALA A 104 -13.17 -6.26 -12.06
CA ALA A 104 -11.77 -6.54 -11.76
C ALA A 104 -11.27 -5.81 -10.51
N PHE A 105 -11.69 -4.57 -10.27
CA PHE A 105 -11.36 -3.83 -9.04
C PHE A 105 -11.79 -4.60 -7.78
N LYS A 106 -12.98 -5.22 -7.82
CA LYS A 106 -13.51 -6.02 -6.72
C LYS A 106 -12.77 -7.35 -6.58
N ALA A 107 -12.37 -7.96 -7.69
CA ALA A 107 -11.57 -9.18 -7.70
C ALA A 107 -10.17 -8.96 -7.08
N LEU A 108 -9.46 -7.91 -7.48
CA LEU A 108 -8.18 -7.52 -6.87
C LEU A 108 -8.31 -7.29 -5.36
N ALA A 109 -9.34 -6.54 -4.94
CA ALA A 109 -9.61 -6.29 -3.53
C ALA A 109 -9.92 -7.59 -2.76
N LYS A 110 -10.56 -8.57 -3.42
CA LYS A 110 -10.89 -9.86 -2.81
C LYS A 110 -9.65 -10.70 -2.52
N ILE A 111 -8.67 -10.71 -3.43
CA ILE A 111 -7.37 -11.39 -3.22
C ILE A 111 -6.65 -10.79 -2.00
N GLY A 112 -6.72 -9.46 -1.84
CA GLY A 112 -6.17 -8.74 -0.69
C GLY A 112 -6.80 -9.07 0.67
N GLN A 113 -7.93 -9.80 0.72
CA GLN A 113 -8.55 -10.27 1.97
C GLN A 113 -7.95 -11.60 2.48
N SER A 114 -6.86 -12.08 1.86
CA SER A 114 -6.17 -13.30 2.28
C SER A 114 -5.67 -13.21 3.73
N LYS A 115 -5.51 -14.35 4.41
CA LYS A 115 -4.90 -14.42 5.74
C LYS A 115 -3.38 -14.29 5.68
N ILE A 116 -2.78 -14.53 4.52
CA ILE A 116 -1.33 -14.47 4.30
C ILE A 116 -0.92 -13.02 4.04
N ILE A 117 -0.06 -12.48 4.90
CA ILE A 117 0.37 -11.07 4.85
C ILE A 117 1.05 -10.73 3.51
N ALA A 118 1.88 -11.64 2.98
CA ALA A 118 2.54 -11.45 1.68
C ALA A 118 1.53 -11.22 0.54
N ILE A 119 0.44 -11.98 0.51
CA ILE A 119 -0.64 -11.82 -0.49
C ILE A 119 -1.33 -10.46 -0.32
N GLN A 120 -1.58 -10.03 0.92
CA GLN A 120 -2.16 -8.70 1.16
C GLN A 120 -1.25 -7.59 0.65
N MET A 121 0.06 -7.67 0.90
CA MET A 121 1.05 -6.70 0.42
C MET A 121 1.11 -6.67 -1.10
N LEU A 122 1.18 -7.84 -1.75
CA LEU A 122 1.13 -7.96 -3.21
C LEU A 122 -0.14 -7.30 -3.78
N ALA A 123 -1.31 -7.63 -3.23
CA ALA A 123 -2.58 -7.07 -3.69
C ALA A 123 -2.66 -5.55 -3.50
N LEU A 124 -2.11 -4.99 -2.41
CA LEU A 124 -2.07 -3.54 -2.22
C LEU A 124 -1.21 -2.84 -3.26
N MET A 125 -0.05 -3.39 -3.59
CA MET A 125 0.86 -2.83 -4.58
C MET A 125 0.32 -2.96 -6.00
N THR A 126 -0.23 -4.13 -6.36
CA THR A 126 -0.87 -4.34 -7.67
C THR A 126 -2.01 -3.37 -7.89
N GLN A 127 -2.90 -3.20 -6.91
CA GLN A 127 -3.99 -2.24 -6.99
C GLN A 127 -3.47 -0.80 -7.16
N MET A 128 -2.43 -0.39 -6.43
CA MET A 128 -1.82 0.94 -6.60
C MET A 128 -1.36 1.15 -8.05
N SER A 129 -0.62 0.20 -8.62
CA SER A 129 -0.13 0.31 -10.00
C SER A 129 -1.28 0.41 -10.99
N VAL A 130 -2.26 -0.49 -10.89
CA VAL A 130 -3.46 -0.48 -11.73
C VAL A 130 -4.18 0.85 -11.65
N TYR A 131 -4.41 1.40 -10.46
CA TYR A 131 -5.07 2.70 -10.32
C TYR A 131 -4.28 3.83 -10.99
N LYS A 132 -2.95 3.84 -10.89
CA LYS A 132 -2.13 4.85 -11.57
C LYS A 132 -2.27 4.80 -13.09
N ASP A 133 -2.43 3.61 -13.64
CA ASP A 133 -2.51 3.40 -15.09
C ASP A 133 -3.90 3.71 -15.64
N VAL A 134 -4.97 3.39 -14.88
CA VAL A 134 -6.36 3.54 -15.36
C VAL A 134 -7.05 4.84 -14.94
N ILE A 135 -6.46 5.62 -14.02
CA ILE A 135 -7.05 6.89 -13.57
C ILE A 135 -6.95 7.95 -14.67
N PRO A 136 -8.07 8.58 -15.07
CA PRO A 136 -8.04 9.63 -16.08
C PRO A 136 -7.43 10.94 -15.54
N GLY A 137 -7.07 11.84 -16.46
CA GLY A 137 -6.58 13.19 -16.16
C GLY A 137 -7.64 14.15 -15.56
N TYR A 138 -8.84 13.67 -15.26
CA TYR A 138 -9.95 14.45 -14.72
C TYR A 138 -10.59 13.74 -13.52
N ARG A 139 -11.42 14.48 -12.77
CA ARG A 139 -12.14 13.95 -11.61
C ARG A 139 -13.53 13.46 -12.02
N ILE A 140 -13.84 12.22 -11.68
CA ILE A 140 -15.13 11.61 -11.99
C ILE A 140 -16.16 12.05 -10.96
N ARG A 141 -17.37 12.41 -11.38
CA ARG A 141 -18.47 12.71 -10.46
C ARG A 141 -19.18 11.41 -10.05
N PRO A 142 -19.27 11.09 -8.74
CA PRO A 142 -20.11 9.98 -8.30
C PRO A 142 -21.56 10.25 -8.71
N GLN A 143 -22.22 9.27 -9.30
CA GLN A 143 -23.64 9.43 -9.65
C GLN A 143 -24.48 9.29 -8.38
N THR A 144 -25.31 10.29 -8.09
CA THR A 144 -26.44 10.15 -7.17
C THR A 144 -27.57 9.51 -7.97
N ASP A 145 -28.12 8.40 -7.47
CA ASP A 145 -29.06 7.46 -8.13
C ASP A 145 -30.43 8.05 -8.56
N ASN A 146 -30.56 9.37 -8.65
CA ASN A 146 -31.84 10.09 -8.78
C ASN A 146 -32.02 10.82 -10.12
N GLY A 147 -31.22 10.51 -11.14
CA GLY A 147 -31.45 11.05 -12.49
C GLY A 147 -32.51 10.25 -13.25
N PRO A 148 -33.36 10.87 -14.08
CA PRO A 148 -34.17 10.12 -15.02
C PRO A 148 -33.27 9.21 -15.85
N LYS A 149 -33.70 7.96 -16.10
CA LYS A 149 -33.01 7.00 -16.98
C LYS A 149 -32.98 7.56 -18.40
N GLU A 150 -32.05 8.49 -18.62
CA GLU A 150 -31.76 9.06 -19.92
C GLU A 150 -31.38 7.89 -20.84
N LYS A 151 -31.92 7.90 -22.06
CA LYS A 151 -31.63 6.86 -23.06
C LYS A 151 -30.21 7.08 -23.57
N LEU A 152 -29.23 6.64 -22.78
CA LEU A 152 -27.82 6.68 -23.17
C LEU A 152 -27.55 5.60 -24.22
N SER A 153 -26.58 5.86 -25.09
CA SER A 153 -26.04 4.84 -25.99
C SER A 153 -25.40 3.71 -25.19
N LYS A 154 -25.20 2.55 -25.84
CA LYS A 154 -24.52 1.40 -25.22
C LYS A 154 -23.14 1.78 -24.70
N GLU A 155 -22.36 2.48 -25.53
CA GLU A 155 -21.00 2.95 -25.20
C GLU A 155 -21.00 3.89 -23.99
N VAL A 156 -21.85 4.92 -23.99
CA VAL A 156 -21.93 5.87 -22.86
C VAL A 156 -22.36 5.17 -21.57
N ARG A 157 -23.22 4.16 -21.67
CA ARG A 157 -23.61 3.35 -20.51
C ARG A 157 -22.43 2.54 -19.98
N THR A 158 -21.68 1.87 -20.85
CA THR A 158 -20.50 1.08 -20.48
C THR A 158 -19.45 1.95 -19.81
N LEU A 159 -19.09 3.09 -20.42
CA LEU A 159 -18.14 4.04 -19.84
C LEU A 159 -18.59 4.50 -18.46
N ARG A 160 -19.87 4.89 -18.29
CA ARG A 160 -20.40 5.30 -16.98
C ARG A 160 -20.32 4.19 -15.94
N GLN A 161 -20.64 2.95 -16.32
CA GLN A 161 -20.55 1.80 -15.40
C GLN A 161 -19.11 1.57 -14.96
N TYR A 162 -18.17 1.63 -15.90
CA TYR A 162 -16.75 1.54 -15.62
C TYR A 162 -16.28 2.65 -14.68
N GLU A 163 -16.60 3.92 -14.98
CA GLU A 163 -16.22 5.07 -14.15
C GLU A 163 -16.75 4.94 -12.71
N GLN A 164 -18.01 4.50 -12.54
CA GLN A 164 -18.56 4.28 -11.19
C GLN A 164 -17.85 3.13 -10.46
N ALA A 165 -17.48 2.07 -11.17
CA ALA A 165 -16.71 0.97 -10.58
C ALA A 165 -15.29 1.40 -10.20
N LEU A 166 -14.62 2.21 -11.04
CA LEU A 166 -13.32 2.79 -10.75
C LEU A 166 -13.38 3.66 -9.48
N VAL A 167 -14.34 4.59 -9.41
CA VAL A 167 -14.47 5.49 -8.24
C VAL A 167 -14.80 4.70 -6.97
N SER A 168 -15.74 3.77 -7.03
CA SER A 168 -16.13 2.96 -5.86
C SER A 168 -15.03 1.99 -5.43
N GLY A 169 -14.36 1.35 -6.38
CA GLY A 169 -13.18 0.50 -6.15
C GLY A 169 -12.06 1.29 -5.48
N TYR A 170 -11.73 2.46 -6.03
CA TYR A 170 -10.69 3.32 -5.48
C TYR A 170 -11.03 3.83 -4.07
N GLN A 171 -12.28 4.18 -3.81
CA GLN A 171 -12.73 4.55 -2.47
C GLN A 171 -12.53 3.41 -1.46
N ASN A 172 -12.88 2.19 -1.84
CA ASN A 172 -12.71 1.01 -0.98
C ASN A 172 -11.22 0.69 -0.76
N TYR A 173 -10.40 0.85 -1.79
CA TYR A 173 -8.96 0.71 -1.69
C TYR A 173 -8.35 1.73 -0.71
N ILE A 174 -8.73 3.01 -0.79
CA ILE A 174 -8.27 4.03 0.17
C ILE A 174 -8.70 3.71 1.60
N LYS A 175 -9.93 3.21 1.80
CA LYS A 175 -10.39 2.76 3.13
C LYS A 175 -9.53 1.60 3.64
N GLU A 176 -9.16 0.67 2.76
CA GLU A 176 -8.29 -0.45 3.11
C GLU A 176 -6.87 0.01 3.42
N LEU A 177 -6.31 0.95 2.67
CA LEU A 177 -5.05 1.61 3.00
C LEU A 177 -5.11 2.29 4.38
N ALA A 178 -6.21 2.99 4.68
CA ALA A 178 -6.41 3.63 5.97
C ALA A 178 -6.45 2.59 7.11
N ARG A 179 -7.14 1.45 6.90
CA ARG A 179 -7.18 0.33 7.85
C ARG A 179 -5.80 -0.27 8.07
N CYS A 180 -5.11 -0.64 6.99
CA CYS A 180 -3.77 -1.24 7.02
C CYS A 180 -2.75 -0.30 7.64
N SER A 181 -2.85 1.00 7.37
CA SER A 181 -1.96 1.99 7.97
C SER A 181 -2.04 1.95 9.49
N LYS A 182 -3.23 1.78 10.09
CA LYS A 182 -3.40 1.82 11.55
C LYS A 182 -2.90 0.56 12.27
N LEU A 183 -2.62 -0.53 11.55
CA LEU A 183 -2.07 -1.75 12.14
C LEU A 183 -0.68 -1.44 12.72
N GLU A 184 -0.44 -1.88 13.95
CA GLU A 184 0.88 -1.77 14.55
C GLU A 184 1.89 -2.63 13.79
N VAL A 185 3.11 -2.14 13.71
CA VAL A 185 4.20 -2.75 12.95
C VAL A 185 4.60 -4.05 13.65
N ARG A 186 3.96 -5.16 13.31
CA ARG A 186 4.66 -6.46 13.38
C ARG A 186 5.65 -6.42 12.22
N THR A 187 6.86 -5.96 12.52
CA THR A 187 7.96 -6.00 11.57
C THR A 187 8.18 -7.45 11.16
N ALA A 188 8.03 -7.76 9.88
CA ALA A 188 8.76 -8.89 9.31
C ALA A 188 10.27 -8.61 9.53
N LYS A 189 11.10 -9.66 9.52
CA LYS A 189 12.56 -9.52 9.70
C LYS A 189 13.20 -8.51 8.72
N ASP A 190 12.51 -8.17 7.62
CA ASP A 190 12.94 -7.22 6.59
C ASP A 190 12.36 -5.80 6.72
N GLY A 191 11.72 -5.45 7.85
CA GLY A 191 11.20 -4.10 8.10
C GLY A 191 9.97 -3.69 7.28
N GLN A 192 9.56 -4.51 6.30
CA GLN A 192 8.33 -4.31 5.56
C GLN A 192 7.13 -4.78 6.39
N SER A 193 6.12 -3.91 6.50
CA SER A 193 4.85 -4.21 7.16
C SER A 193 3.70 -3.73 6.30
N LEU A 194 2.52 -4.28 6.54
CA LEU A 194 1.27 -3.80 5.91
C LEU A 194 1.08 -2.30 6.08
N ALA A 195 1.43 -1.76 7.25
CA ALA A 195 1.37 -0.33 7.50
C ALA A 195 2.36 0.45 6.64
N ALA A 196 3.60 -0.04 6.49
CA ALA A 196 4.61 0.60 5.65
C ALA A 196 4.19 0.60 4.16
N ILE A 197 3.76 -0.55 3.64
CA ILE A 197 3.25 -0.66 2.25
C ILE A 197 2.05 0.27 2.05
N ALA A 198 1.09 0.30 2.99
CA ALA A 198 -0.07 1.15 2.86
C ALA A 198 0.30 2.66 2.84
N ILE A 199 1.28 3.08 3.65
CA ILE A 199 1.79 4.46 3.63
C ILE A 199 2.49 4.76 2.31
N THR A 200 3.35 3.85 1.82
CA THR A 200 4.04 4.01 0.53
C THR A 200 3.04 4.15 -0.61
N CYS A 201 2.01 3.31 -0.64
CA CYS A 201 0.94 3.40 -1.63
C CYS A 201 0.20 4.74 -1.54
N ALA A 202 -0.18 5.17 -0.34
CA ALA A 202 -0.85 6.46 -0.15
C ALA A 202 0.02 7.65 -0.58
N CYS A 203 1.32 7.67 -0.22
CA CYS A 203 2.26 8.70 -0.67
C CYS A 203 2.36 8.73 -2.19
N THR A 204 2.56 7.56 -2.81
CA THR A 204 2.73 7.44 -4.26
C THR A 204 1.50 7.96 -5.00
N LEU A 205 0.29 7.64 -4.53
CA LEU A 205 -0.96 8.10 -5.15
C LEU A 205 -1.16 9.61 -5.00
N VAL A 206 -0.85 10.19 -3.84
CA VAL A 206 -0.95 11.65 -3.64
C VAL A 206 0.00 12.40 -4.57
N THR A 207 1.17 11.84 -4.86
CA THR A 207 2.13 12.46 -5.77
C THR A 207 1.79 12.22 -7.24
N SER A 208 1.33 11.03 -7.61
CA SER A 208 1.11 10.65 -9.02
C SER A 208 -0.26 11.04 -9.58
N VAL A 209 -1.32 10.96 -8.78
CA VAL A 209 -2.69 11.28 -9.20
C VAL A 209 -3.37 12.27 -8.22
N PRO A 210 -2.75 13.44 -7.96
CA PRO A 210 -3.21 14.41 -6.96
C PRO A 210 -4.60 15.00 -7.23
N HIS A 211 -5.04 15.01 -8.49
CA HIS A 211 -6.29 15.60 -8.96
C HIS A 211 -7.49 14.66 -8.82
N PHE A 212 -7.25 13.37 -8.68
CA PHE A 212 -8.31 12.37 -8.70
C PHE A 212 -9.14 12.38 -7.39
N ASN A 213 -10.28 11.69 -7.43
CA ASN A 213 -11.23 11.60 -6.33
C ASN A 213 -10.57 11.23 -4.97
N PHE A 214 -11.17 11.63 -3.84
CA PHE A 214 -10.75 11.26 -2.48
C PHE A 214 -9.32 11.65 -2.06
N ARG A 215 -8.69 12.65 -2.70
CA ARG A 215 -7.38 13.20 -2.31
C ARG A 215 -7.29 13.53 -0.80
N ILE A 216 -8.34 14.13 -0.24
CA ILE A 216 -8.38 14.51 1.19
C ILE A 216 -8.24 13.26 2.08
N ASP A 217 -8.83 12.14 1.69
CA ASP A 217 -8.78 10.91 2.48
C ASP A 217 -7.40 10.25 2.42
N LEU A 218 -6.71 10.32 1.28
CA LEU A 218 -5.29 9.95 1.20
C LEU A 218 -4.42 10.81 2.12
N LEU A 219 -4.61 12.14 2.10
CA LEU A 219 -3.87 13.05 2.98
C LEU A 219 -4.13 12.76 4.46
N LYS A 220 -5.38 12.45 4.84
CA LYS A 220 -5.71 12.04 6.21
C LYS A 220 -4.91 10.82 6.68
N ILE A 221 -4.68 9.83 5.81
CA ILE A 221 -3.85 8.65 6.15
C ILE A 221 -2.44 9.10 6.54
N LEU A 222 -1.83 9.94 5.71
CA LEU A 222 -0.46 10.42 5.91
C LEU A 222 -0.34 11.32 7.14
N VAL A 223 -1.22 12.32 7.27
CA VAL A 223 -1.25 13.24 8.41
C VAL A 223 -1.44 12.50 9.73
N THR A 224 -2.34 11.50 9.77
CA THR A 224 -2.55 10.67 10.97
C THR A 224 -1.27 9.96 11.40
N LYS A 225 -0.50 9.46 10.43
CA LYS A 225 0.79 8.80 10.71
C LYS A 225 1.87 9.77 11.16
N LEU A 226 1.96 10.94 10.54
CA LEU A 226 2.92 11.98 10.93
C LEU A 226 2.64 12.54 12.33
N SER A 227 1.37 12.80 12.64
CA SER A 227 0.93 13.31 13.95
C SER A 227 1.30 12.36 15.09
N ARG A 228 1.11 11.05 14.91
CA ARG A 228 1.50 10.05 15.91
C ARG A 228 3.01 9.96 16.14
N ARG A 229 3.85 10.25 15.12
CA ARG A 229 5.30 10.24 15.29
C ARG A 229 5.80 11.39 16.16
N LYS A 230 5.21 12.58 16.06
CA LYS A 230 5.59 13.73 16.90
C LYS A 230 5.25 13.51 18.39
N ILE A 231 4.08 12.94 18.69
CA ILE A 231 3.68 12.65 20.08
C ILE A 231 4.68 11.73 20.80
N ASN A 232 5.39 10.87 20.07
CA ASN A 232 6.41 9.97 20.65
C ASN A 232 7.78 10.64 20.87
N GLN A 233 8.08 11.78 20.23
CA GLN A 233 9.34 12.51 20.42
C GLN A 233 9.25 13.56 21.53
N ASP A 234 8.09 14.17 21.72
CA ASP A 234 7.87 15.19 22.76
C ASP A 234 7.47 14.60 24.13
N GLY A 235 7.39 13.27 24.23
CA GLY A 235 7.01 12.54 25.46
C GLY A 235 8.12 12.40 26.51
N VAL A 236 9.32 12.91 26.26
CA VAL A 236 10.36 13.03 27.29
C VAL A 236 10.04 14.28 28.10
N LYS A 237 9.05 14.16 28.99
CA LYS A 237 8.90 15.12 30.09
C LYS A 237 10.15 14.96 30.97
N TYR A 238 10.88 16.06 31.11
CA TYR A 238 11.84 16.26 32.18
C TYR A 238 11.13 15.97 33.51
N ASP A 239 11.52 14.87 34.16
CA ASP A 239 11.21 14.64 35.57
C ASP A 239 12.10 15.58 36.39
N GLU A 240 11.77 16.87 36.40
CA GLU A 240 12.22 17.80 37.43
C GLU A 240 11.36 17.61 38.69
N GLY A 241 11.54 16.44 39.31
CA GLY A 241 10.98 16.07 40.60
C GLY A 241 12.03 16.21 41.70
N SER A 242 12.25 17.46 42.12
CA SER A 242 12.94 17.88 43.35
C SER A 242 13.16 16.79 44.42
N ARG A 243 14.41 16.42 44.69
CA ARG A 243 14.82 15.91 46.01
C ARG A 243 16.11 16.58 46.45
N VAL A 244 15.95 17.72 47.11
CA VAL A 244 17.01 18.36 47.90
C VAL A 244 17.18 17.53 49.18
N PRO A 245 18.37 17.02 49.52
CA PRO A 245 18.63 16.48 50.86
C PRO A 245 18.96 17.66 51.78
N GLY A 246 18.03 18.00 52.66
CA GLY A 246 18.17 19.09 53.62
C GLY A 246 17.90 18.61 55.05
N ARG A 247 19.00 18.45 55.78
CA ARG A 247 19.19 18.27 57.23
C ARG A 247 19.00 16.88 57.82
#